data_AF-A0A962NDB8-F1
#
_entry.id   AF-A0A962NDB8-F1
#
_cell.length_a   1.000
_cell.length_b   1.000
_cell.length_c   1.000
_cell.angle_alpha   90.00
_cell.angle_beta   90.00
_cell.angle_gamma   90.00
#
_symmetry.space_group_name_H-M   'P 1'
#
loop_
_entity.id
_entity.type
_entity.pdbx_description
1 polymer ?
#
loop_
_entity_poly.entity_id
_entity_poly.type
_entity_poly.pdbx_seq_one_letter_code
_entity_poly.pdbx_strand_id
1 'polypeptide(L)'
;MKKLLLGILLANLLILHALALDSIEDTPQNRLEQAERYLEANPPSVMLQEIALSTTASLPVEARQPFIDMLTKHLDIERLTTGMKTVLVQHFTADELCVLADFYSRAGAKSAMAKMNLYMTDIFPLIQEEMLKARQKAFNPSPDSVNTTKANKNNELD
;
A
#
# COMPACT_ATOMS: atom_id res chain seq x y z
N MET A 1 6.41 33.47 42.77
CA MET A 1 5.72 32.16 42.53
C MET A 1 4.54 32.27 41.58
N LYS A 2 3.52 33.10 41.82
CA LYS A 2 2.34 33.23 40.91
C LYS A 2 2.68 33.56 39.44
N LYS A 3 3.64 34.46 39.19
CA LYS A 3 4.09 34.82 37.82
C LYS A 3 4.86 33.69 37.11
N LEU A 4 5.54 32.83 37.88
CA LEU A 4 6.28 31.66 37.37
C LEU A 4 5.31 30.52 37.02
N LEU A 5 4.31 30.28 37.88
CA LEU A 5 3.22 29.33 37.65
C LEU A 5 2.35 29.73 36.45
N LEU A 6 2.03 31.02 36.31
CA LEU A 6 1.27 31.54 35.16
C LEU A 6 2.02 31.40 33.84
N GLY A 7 3.34 31.62 33.85
CA GLY A 7 4.21 31.42 32.67
C GLY A 7 4.28 29.96 32.22
N ILE A 8 4.36 29.02 33.17
CA ILE A 8 4.34 27.58 32.88
C ILE A 8 2.97 27.14 32.35
N LEU A 9 1.87 27.71 32.86
CA LEU A 9 0.52 27.41 32.37
C LEU A 9 0.30 27.91 30.93
N LEU A 10 0.78 29.11 30.61
CA LEU A 10 0.73 29.70 29.26
C LEU A 10 1.61 28.95 28.27
N ALA A 11 2.81 28.51 28.69
CA ALA A 11 3.70 27.71 27.84
C ALA A 11 3.10 26.35 27.50
N ASN A 12 2.45 25.67 28.45
CA ASN A 12 1.75 24.41 28.20
C ASN A 12 0.51 24.59 27.31
N LEU A 13 -0.21 25.71 27.43
CA LEU A 13 -1.36 26.03 26.58
C LEU A 13 -0.95 26.28 25.11
N LEU A 14 0.22 26.89 24.88
CA LEU A 14 0.79 27.09 23.55
C LEU A 14 1.32 25.77 22.92
N ILE A 15 1.90 24.88 23.72
CA ILE A 15 2.38 23.57 23.24
C ILE A 15 1.19 22.66 22.86
N LEU A 16 0.05 22.75 23.56
CA LEU A 16 -1.16 21.99 23.21
C LEU A 16 -1.79 22.42 21.87
N HIS A 17 -1.74 23.71 21.51
CA HIS A 17 -2.25 24.18 20.21
C HIS A 17 -1.38 23.76 19.04
N ALA A 18 -0.08 23.54 19.25
CA ALA A 18 0.84 23.09 18.19
C ALA A 18 0.68 21.60 17.82
N LEU A 19 -0.08 20.82 18.59
CA LEU A 19 -0.34 19.40 18.36
C LEU A 19 -1.72 19.12 17.75
N ALA A 20 -2.55 20.14 17.57
CA ALA A 20 -3.68 20.03 16.66
C ALA A 20 -3.11 20.06 15.23
N LEU A 21 -2.79 18.88 14.71
CA LEU A 21 -2.74 18.68 13.26
C LEU A 21 -4.08 19.21 12.74
N ASP A 22 -4.04 20.29 11.97
CA ASP A 22 -5.22 20.80 11.26
C ASP A 22 -5.68 19.70 10.30
N SER A 23 -6.59 18.85 10.77
CA SER A 23 -7.33 17.90 9.95
C SER A 23 -8.21 18.71 9.01
N ILE A 24 -8.09 18.46 7.71
CA ILE A 24 -8.98 19.02 6.71
C ILE A 24 -10.40 18.55 7.04
N GLU A 25 -11.32 19.50 7.10
CA GLU A 25 -12.72 19.18 7.34
C GLU A 25 -13.24 18.22 6.27
N ASP A 26 -13.92 17.16 6.68
CA ASP A 26 -14.37 16.11 5.78
C ASP A 26 -15.67 16.51 5.06
N THR A 27 -15.54 17.41 4.09
CA THR A 27 -16.64 17.88 3.24
C THR A 27 -16.56 17.29 1.83
N PRO A 28 -17.67 17.19 1.08
CA PRO A 28 -17.64 16.73 -0.31
C PRO A 28 -16.70 17.55 -1.20
N GLN A 29 -16.62 18.86 -0.96
CA GLN A 29 -15.74 19.76 -1.69
C GLN A 29 -14.27 19.45 -1.40
N ASN A 30 -13.91 19.30 -0.12
CA ASN A 30 -12.53 19.00 0.25
C ASN A 30 -12.11 17.62 -0.25
N ARG A 31 -12.99 16.61 -0.17
CA ARG A 31 -12.73 15.29 -0.79
C ARG A 31 -12.46 15.41 -2.28
N LEU A 32 -13.26 16.19 -3.00
CA LEU A 32 -13.08 16.38 -4.45
C LEU A 32 -11.72 17.01 -4.76
N GLU A 33 -11.37 18.10 -4.07
CA GLU A 33 -10.10 18.80 -4.24
C GLU A 33 -8.91 17.87 -3.96
N GLN A 34 -8.94 17.11 -2.86
CA GLN A 34 -7.85 16.21 -2.51
C GLN A 34 -7.78 14.99 -3.43
N ALA A 35 -8.91 14.49 -3.95
CA ALA A 35 -8.93 13.45 -4.97
C ALA A 35 -8.31 13.93 -6.30
N GLU A 36 -8.54 15.20 -6.68
CA GLU A 36 -7.91 15.80 -7.87
C GLU A 36 -6.39 15.91 -7.67
N ARG A 37 -5.94 16.44 -6.53
CA ARG A 37 -4.50 16.47 -6.17
C ARG A 37 -3.86 15.09 -6.22
N TYR A 38 -4.56 14.06 -5.72
CA TYR A 38 -4.07 12.68 -5.78
C TYR A 38 -3.92 12.19 -7.22
N LEU A 39 -4.92 12.41 -8.08
CA LEU A 39 -4.88 11.95 -9.48
C LEU A 39 -3.88 12.74 -10.33
N GLU A 40 -3.58 13.99 -9.98
CA GLU A 40 -2.46 14.74 -10.57
C GLU A 40 -1.11 14.15 -10.18
N ALA A 41 -0.95 13.80 -8.89
CA ALA A 41 0.27 13.21 -8.38
C ALA A 41 0.50 11.77 -8.90
N ASN A 42 -0.59 11.03 -9.11
CA ASN A 42 -0.62 9.64 -9.55
C ASN A 42 -1.59 9.44 -10.75
N PRO A 43 -1.21 9.87 -11.97
CA PRO A 43 -2.10 9.90 -13.12
C PRO A 43 -2.47 8.49 -13.61
N PRO A 44 -3.73 8.25 -14.02
CA PRO A 44 -4.13 6.97 -14.62
C PRO A 44 -3.32 6.60 -15.87
N SER A 45 -2.84 7.59 -16.63
CA SER A 45 -1.99 7.37 -17.81
C SER A 45 -0.66 6.67 -17.48
N VAL A 46 -0.07 6.96 -16.32
CA VAL A 46 1.17 6.31 -15.87
C VAL A 46 0.90 4.83 -15.55
N MET A 47 -0.19 4.55 -14.83
CA MET A 47 -0.63 3.18 -14.54
C MET A 47 -0.84 2.38 -15.84
N LEU A 48 -1.51 2.97 -16.84
CA LEU A 48 -1.75 2.31 -18.13
C LEU A 48 -0.46 2.04 -18.90
N GLN A 49 0.51 2.95 -18.83
CA GLN A 49 1.82 2.76 -19.45
C GLN A 49 2.60 1.61 -18.78
N GLU A 50 2.54 1.48 -17.46
CA GLU A 50 3.15 0.37 -16.73
C GLU A 50 2.48 -0.97 -17.07
N ILE A 51 1.15 -1.00 -17.21
CA ILE A 51 0.41 -2.18 -17.67
C ILE A 51 0.84 -2.56 -19.10
N ALA A 52 0.97 -1.58 -19.99
CA ALA A 52 1.44 -1.82 -21.35
C ALA A 52 2.85 -2.43 -21.36
N LEU A 53 3.79 -1.87 -20.59
CA LEU A 53 5.17 -2.35 -20.51
C LEU A 53 5.26 -3.76 -19.92
N SER A 54 4.57 -4.02 -18.81
CA SER A 54 4.60 -5.34 -18.16
C SER A 54 3.94 -6.43 -19.00
N THR A 55 2.85 -6.12 -19.69
CA THR A 55 2.09 -7.11 -20.48
C THR A 55 2.78 -7.42 -21.81
N THR A 56 3.29 -6.40 -22.51
CA THR A 56 3.87 -6.57 -23.86
C THR A 56 5.11 -7.47 -23.87
N ALA A 57 5.82 -7.59 -22.74
CA ALA A 57 6.93 -8.52 -22.59
C ALA A 57 6.54 -9.99 -22.83
N SER A 58 5.27 -10.35 -22.59
CA SER A 58 4.73 -11.70 -22.74
C SER A 58 3.99 -11.95 -24.06
N LEU A 59 3.82 -10.91 -24.90
CA LEU A 59 3.05 -10.99 -26.14
C LEU A 59 3.93 -11.30 -27.38
N PRO A 60 3.38 -11.99 -28.40
CA PRO A 60 3.96 -12.06 -29.74
C PRO A 60 4.24 -10.66 -30.30
N VAL A 61 5.30 -10.51 -31.09
CA VAL A 61 5.80 -9.19 -31.56
C VAL A 61 4.71 -8.39 -32.28
N GLU A 62 3.95 -9.06 -33.13
CA GLU A 62 2.84 -8.53 -33.91
C GLU A 62 1.68 -7.99 -33.05
N ALA A 63 1.51 -8.50 -31.83
CA ALA A 63 0.43 -8.09 -30.92
C ALA A 63 0.82 -6.94 -29.99
N ARG A 64 2.11 -6.60 -29.89
CA ARG A 64 2.61 -5.61 -28.91
C ARG A 64 2.11 -4.20 -29.23
N GLN A 65 2.32 -3.71 -30.46
CA GLN A 65 1.95 -2.34 -30.81
C GLN A 65 0.43 -2.10 -30.77
N PRO A 66 -0.42 -3.01 -31.29
CA PRO A 66 -1.87 -2.87 -31.13
C PRO A 66 -2.32 -2.80 -29.66
N PHE A 67 -1.67 -3.56 -28.77
CA PHE A 67 -1.99 -3.53 -27.33
C PHE A 67 -1.58 -2.21 -26.67
N ILE A 68 -0.40 -1.69 -27.00
CA ILE A 68 0.04 -0.36 -26.54
C ILE A 68 -0.95 0.70 -27.02
N ASP A 69 -1.29 0.71 -28.30
CA ASP A 69 -2.22 1.68 -28.90
C ASP A 69 -3.62 1.61 -28.27
N MET A 70 -4.11 0.41 -27.96
CA MET A 70 -5.37 0.22 -27.23
C MET A 70 -5.37 1.00 -25.90
N LEU A 71 -4.30 0.88 -25.10
CA LEU A 71 -4.22 1.50 -23.78
C LEU A 71 -3.88 3.00 -23.85
N THR A 72 -3.07 3.43 -24.82
CA THR A 72 -2.56 4.82 -24.86
C THR A 72 -3.30 5.74 -25.82
N LYS A 73 -4.05 5.21 -26.80
CA LYS A 73 -4.74 6.02 -27.82
C LYS A 73 -6.25 5.81 -27.85
N HIS A 74 -6.72 4.59 -27.61
CA HIS A 74 -8.14 4.24 -27.78
C HIS A 74 -8.92 4.20 -26.48
N LEU A 75 -8.23 4.01 -25.36
CA LEU A 75 -8.87 4.06 -24.06
C LEU A 75 -9.28 5.49 -23.72
N ASP A 76 -10.53 5.64 -23.28
CA ASP A 76 -11.07 6.90 -22.79
C ASP A 76 -10.52 7.20 -21.39
N ILE A 77 -9.33 7.82 -21.35
CA ILE A 77 -8.62 8.17 -20.12
C ILE A 77 -9.42 9.19 -19.29
N GLU A 78 -10.15 10.10 -19.93
CA GLU A 78 -10.94 11.12 -19.22
C GLU A 78 -12.11 10.49 -18.46
N ARG A 79 -12.84 9.58 -19.11
CA ARG A 79 -13.90 8.81 -18.45
C ARG A 79 -13.36 7.93 -17.34
N LEU A 80 -12.21 7.29 -17.53
CA LEU A 80 -11.54 6.51 -16.48
C LEU A 80 -11.16 7.40 -15.29
N THR A 81 -10.53 8.55 -15.54
CA THR A 81 -10.11 9.50 -14.51
C THR A 81 -11.31 10.01 -13.72
N THR A 82 -12.41 10.34 -14.40
CA THR A 82 -13.67 10.76 -13.76
C THR A 82 -14.27 9.65 -12.88
N GLY A 83 -14.25 8.40 -13.36
CA GLY A 83 -14.69 7.25 -12.58
C GLY A 83 -13.83 7.03 -11.33
N MET A 84 -12.49 7.10 -11.48
CA MET A 84 -11.56 6.99 -10.36
C MET A 84 -11.78 8.09 -9.32
N LYS A 85 -11.95 9.34 -9.76
CA LYS A 85 -12.28 10.46 -8.87
C LYS A 85 -13.56 10.20 -8.08
N THR A 86 -14.60 9.71 -8.76
CA THR A 86 -15.88 9.37 -8.13
C THR A 86 -15.72 8.30 -7.04
N VAL A 87 -14.97 7.24 -7.33
CA VAL A 87 -14.71 6.16 -6.36
C VAL A 87 -13.86 6.66 -5.18
N LEU A 88 -12.86 7.52 -5.45
CA LEU A 88 -12.02 8.12 -4.40
C LEU A 88 -12.86 8.90 -3.39
N VAL A 89 -13.71 9.83 -3.86
CA VAL A 89 -14.53 10.66 -2.95
C VAL A 89 -15.60 9.86 -2.18
N GLN A 90 -15.98 8.68 -2.69
CA GLN A 90 -16.93 7.78 -2.03
C GLN A 90 -16.30 7.01 -0.87
N HIS A 91 -15.04 6.61 -1.00
CA HIS A 91 -14.39 5.69 -0.07
C HIS A 91 -13.43 6.33 0.91
N PHE A 92 -12.90 7.51 0.58
CA PHE A 92 -11.90 8.19 1.39
C PHE A 92 -12.42 9.52 1.93
N THR A 93 -11.96 9.86 3.12
CA THR A 93 -12.13 11.19 3.72
C THR A 93 -11.20 12.21 3.06
N ALA A 94 -11.47 13.50 3.27
CA ALA A 94 -10.60 14.56 2.76
C ALA A 94 -9.16 14.43 3.27
N ASP A 95 -8.99 14.08 4.55
CA ASP A 95 -7.68 13.89 5.17
C ASP A 95 -6.90 12.71 4.57
N GLU A 96 -7.55 11.56 4.40
CA GLU A 96 -6.90 10.39 3.79
C GLU A 96 -6.44 10.69 2.36
N LEU A 97 -7.26 11.39 1.58
CA LEU A 97 -6.91 11.82 0.23
C LEU A 97 -5.76 12.84 0.24
N CYS A 98 -5.73 13.76 1.20
CA CYS A 98 -4.62 14.70 1.34
C CYS A 98 -3.31 13.97 1.65
N VAL A 99 -3.34 13.01 2.58
CA VAL A 99 -2.17 12.19 2.93
C VAL A 99 -1.66 11.43 1.71
N LEU A 100 -2.57 10.83 0.93
CA LEU A 100 -2.22 10.14 -0.31
C LEU A 100 -1.63 11.10 -1.35
N ALA A 101 -2.26 12.24 -1.59
CA ALA A 101 -1.79 13.24 -2.53
C ALA A 101 -0.39 13.77 -2.16
N ASP A 102 -0.17 14.10 -0.89
CA ASP A 102 1.12 14.56 -0.38
C ASP A 102 2.20 13.48 -0.50
N PHE A 103 1.85 12.23 -0.19
CA PHE A 103 2.76 11.11 -0.34
C PHE A 103 3.20 10.96 -1.81
N TYR A 104 2.25 10.80 -2.74
CA TYR A 104 2.57 10.57 -4.16
C TYR A 104 3.18 11.77 -4.87
N SER A 105 2.99 12.99 -4.36
CA SER A 105 3.65 14.20 -4.88
C SER A 105 5.15 14.24 -4.62
N ARG A 106 5.64 13.48 -3.63
CA ARG A 106 7.08 13.45 -3.30
C ARG A 106 7.86 12.60 -4.30
N ALA A 107 8.93 13.16 -4.86
CA ALA A 107 9.84 12.43 -5.76
C ALA A 107 10.36 11.11 -5.14
N GLY A 108 10.64 11.12 -3.83
CA GLY A 108 11.06 9.93 -3.08
C GLY A 108 9.99 8.84 -3.01
N ALA A 109 8.71 9.20 -2.92
CA ALA A 109 7.61 8.23 -2.86
C ALA A 109 7.45 7.49 -4.19
N LYS A 110 7.47 8.19 -5.33
CA LYS A 110 7.42 7.56 -6.66
C LYS A 110 8.56 6.55 -6.85
N SER A 111 9.78 6.93 -6.48
CA SER A 111 10.93 6.02 -6.54
C SER A 111 10.78 4.82 -5.59
N ALA A 112 10.28 5.04 -4.38
CA ALA A 112 10.07 3.98 -3.39
C ALA A 112 9.01 2.97 -3.87
N MET A 113 7.88 3.46 -4.40
CA MET A 113 6.80 2.61 -4.92
C MET A 113 7.27 1.76 -6.11
N ALA A 114 8.05 2.33 -7.04
CA ALA A 114 8.64 1.56 -8.14
C ALA A 114 9.56 0.42 -7.64
N LYS A 115 10.33 0.67 -6.58
CA LYS A 115 11.20 -0.34 -5.94
C LYS A 115 10.42 -1.39 -5.15
N MET A 116 9.19 -1.10 -4.70
CA MET A 116 8.37 -2.07 -3.98
C MET A 116 8.04 -3.30 -4.84
N ASN A 117 7.83 -3.12 -6.15
CA ASN A 117 7.63 -4.22 -7.08
C ASN A 117 8.85 -5.14 -7.18
N LEU A 118 10.05 -4.55 -7.23
CA LEU A 118 11.32 -5.29 -7.23
C LEU A 118 11.51 -6.02 -5.90
N TYR A 119 11.29 -5.33 -4.78
CA TYR A 119 11.34 -5.93 -3.45
C TYR A 119 10.41 -7.14 -3.33
N MET A 120 9.17 -7.02 -3.80
CA MET A 120 8.23 -8.14 -3.79
C MET A 120 8.69 -9.29 -4.70
N THR A 121 9.20 -8.98 -5.90
CA THR A 121 9.77 -9.98 -6.82
C THR A 121 10.90 -10.78 -6.17
N ASP A 122 11.77 -10.10 -5.42
CA ASP A 122 12.93 -10.71 -4.77
C ASP A 122 12.55 -11.49 -3.50
N ILE A 123 11.51 -11.07 -2.77
CA ILE A 123 11.09 -11.75 -1.54
C ILE A 123 10.18 -12.96 -1.80
N PHE A 124 9.46 -13.01 -2.92
CA PHE A 124 8.53 -14.10 -3.22
C PHE A 124 9.17 -15.50 -3.20
N PRO A 125 10.36 -15.74 -3.80
CA PRO A 125 11.03 -17.04 -3.70
C PRO A 125 11.33 -17.46 -2.26
N LEU A 126 11.74 -16.51 -1.41
CA LEU A 126 12.01 -16.78 0.01
C LEU A 126 10.72 -17.16 0.75
N ILE A 127 9.61 -16.45 0.49
CA ILE A 127 8.30 -16.80 1.05
C ILE A 127 7.92 -18.23 0.65
N GLN A 128 8.09 -18.60 -0.63
CA GLN A 128 7.78 -19.96 -1.11
C GLN A 128 8.65 -21.03 -0.43
N GLU A 129 9.94 -20.75 -0.23
CA GLU A 129 10.86 -21.64 0.47
C GLU A 129 10.41 -21.86 1.93
N GLU A 130 10.12 -20.79 2.66
CA GLU A 130 9.68 -20.86 4.05
C GLU A 130 8.30 -21.54 4.18
N MET A 131 7.37 -21.30 3.24
CA MET A 131 6.10 -22.02 3.18
C MET A 131 6.30 -23.53 2.97
N LEU A 132 7.24 -23.94 2.12
CA LEU A 132 7.54 -25.35 1.90
C LEU A 132 8.13 -26.00 3.16
N LYS A 133 9.09 -25.33 3.82
CA LYS A 133 9.66 -25.79 5.11
C LYS A 133 8.58 -25.90 6.18
N ALA A 134 7.70 -24.91 6.28
CA ALA A 134 6.59 -24.93 7.24
C ALA A 134 5.63 -26.12 6.98
N ARG A 135 5.30 -26.38 5.70
CA ARG A 135 4.48 -27.54 5.31
C ARG A 135 5.13 -28.85 5.71
N GLN A 136 6.43 -29.01 5.45
CA GLN A 136 7.16 -30.24 5.83
C GLN A 136 7.11 -30.46 7.34
N LYS A 137 7.34 -29.42 8.15
CA LYS A 137 7.24 -29.51 9.62
C LYS A 137 5.84 -29.87 10.08
N ALA A 138 4.80 -29.33 9.44
CA ALA A 138 3.40 -29.53 9.84
C ALA A 138 2.86 -30.92 9.44
N PHE A 139 3.25 -31.44 8.28
CA PHE A 139 2.62 -32.63 7.68
C PHE A 139 3.55 -33.83 7.49
N ASN A 140 4.87 -33.65 7.60
CA ASN A 140 5.85 -34.73 7.66
C ASN A 140 6.60 -34.66 9.01
N PRO A 141 5.98 -35.16 10.10
CA PRO A 141 6.67 -35.26 11.38
C PRO A 141 7.98 -36.04 11.19
N SER A 142 9.11 -35.42 11.56
CA SER A 142 10.41 -36.10 11.63
C SER A 142 10.26 -37.42 12.38
N PRO A 143 10.94 -38.52 12.00
CA PRO A 143 10.85 -39.81 12.70
C PRO A 143 11.12 -39.70 14.22
N ASP A 144 11.80 -38.65 14.68
CA ASP A 144 12.03 -38.36 16.10
C ASP A 144 10.76 -37.98 16.88
N SER A 145 9.71 -37.47 16.23
CA SER A 145 8.44 -37.11 16.86
C SER A 145 7.48 -38.30 17.07
N VAL A 146 7.77 -39.44 16.42
CA VAL A 146 7.05 -40.70 16.65
C VAL A 146 7.59 -41.43 17.88
N ASN A 147 8.86 -41.22 18.24
CA ASN A 147 9.49 -41.88 19.39
C ASN A 147 9.15 -41.24 20.75
N THR A 148 8.89 -39.93 20.82
CA THR A 148 8.46 -39.28 22.06
C THR A 148 7.04 -39.67 22.49
N THR A 149 6.17 -40.03 21.53
CA THR A 149 4.80 -40.49 21.84
C THR A 149 4.77 -41.95 22.32
N LYS A 150 5.69 -42.81 21.86
CA LYS A 150 5.77 -44.20 22.34
C LYS A 150 6.47 -44.31 23.71
N ALA A 151 7.43 -43.45 24.01
CA ALA A 151 8.10 -43.45 25.31
C ALA A 151 7.16 -43.08 26.48
N ASN A 152 6.14 -42.25 26.23
CA ASN A 152 5.21 -41.80 27.28
C ASN A 152 4.05 -42.77 27.56
N LYS A 153 3.82 -43.78 26.71
CA LYS A 153 2.74 -44.78 26.89
C LYS A 153 3.16 -46.03 27.68
N ASN A 154 4.47 -46.24 27.84
CA ASN A 154 5.02 -47.40 28.56
C ASN A 154 5.33 -47.11 30.03
N ASN A 155 5.03 -45.88 30.51
CA ASN A 155 5.25 -45.45 31.91
C ASN A 155 3.92 -45.33 32.71
N GLU A 156 2.79 -45.78 32.15
CA GLU A 156 1.46 -45.74 32.81
C GLU A 156 0.86 -47.15 33.04
N LEU A 157 1.68 -48.21 33.02
CA LEU A 157 1.26 -49.56 33.40
C LEU A 157 2.21 -50.10 34.47
N ASP A 158 2.17 -49.47 35.64
CA ASP A 158 2.39 -50.09 36.95
C ASP A 158 1.07 -50.00 37.75
#